data_AF-A0A222VR45-F1
#
_entry.id   AF-A0A222VR45-F1
#
_cell.length_a   1.000
_cell.length_b   1.000
_cell.length_c   1.000
_cell.angle_alpha   90.00
_cell.angle_beta   90.00
_cell.angle_gamma   90.00
#
_symmetry.space_group_name_H-M   'P 1'
#
loop_
_entity.id
_entity.type
_entity.pdbx_description
1 polymer ?
#
loop_
_entity_poly.entity_id
_entity_poly.type
_entity_poly.pdbx_seq_one_letter_code
_entity_poly.pdbx_strand_id
1 'polypeptide(L)'
;MSEAAESPIASRDELANLRKKVPQHCGWCGRRLEHNGTVGRRRCYCGQSCRQRAYERRAAVQRTGLPEDAVVLSNDEIATLQDRLFQLRCAAEDVVTATEDGATVDELRRMAAELARSASQLEQLR
;
A
#
# COMPACT_ATOMS: atom_id res chain seq x y z
N MET A 1 10.79 35.47 -34.70
CA MET A 1 10.52 34.09 -35.15
C MET A 1 10.19 33.30 -33.90
N SER A 2 8.90 33.15 -33.61
CA SER A 2 8.44 32.51 -32.36
C SER A 2 8.25 31.02 -32.61
N GLU A 3 9.04 30.19 -31.92
CA GLU A 3 8.83 28.75 -31.84
C GLU A 3 7.57 28.49 -31.02
N ALA A 4 6.52 28.03 -31.69
CA ALA A 4 5.31 27.55 -31.04
C ALA A 4 5.62 26.23 -30.33
N ALA A 5 5.49 26.23 -29.01
CA ALA A 5 5.52 25.03 -28.20
C ALA A 5 4.28 24.18 -28.52
N GLU A 6 4.45 23.19 -29.41
CA GLU A 6 3.47 22.15 -29.69
C GLU A 6 3.28 21.32 -28.40
N SER A 7 2.27 21.68 -27.60
CA SER A 7 1.87 20.86 -26.45
C SER A 7 1.12 19.63 -26.98
N PRO A 8 1.50 18.40 -26.63
CA PRO A 8 0.83 17.22 -27.15
C PRO A 8 -0.59 17.17 -26.57
N ILE A 9 -1.59 17.38 -27.43
CA ILE A 9 -3.01 17.21 -27.10
C ILE A 9 -3.27 15.71 -27.04
N ALA A 10 -2.99 15.10 -25.88
CA ALA A 10 -3.36 13.72 -25.65
C ALA A 10 -4.88 13.58 -25.84
N SER A 11 -5.30 12.66 -26.71
CA SER A 11 -6.71 12.41 -26.98
C SER A 11 -7.44 12.04 -25.69
N ARG A 12 -8.74 12.36 -25.61
CA ARG A 12 -9.59 12.01 -24.46
C ARG A 12 -9.54 10.50 -24.15
N ASP A 13 -9.32 9.69 -25.18
CA ASP A 13 -9.15 8.24 -25.09
C ASP A 13 -7.77 7.82 -24.56
N GLU A 14 -6.71 8.59 -24.82
CA GLU A 14 -5.36 8.34 -24.27
C GLU A 14 -5.31 8.68 -22.77
N LEU A 15 -5.98 9.77 -22.36
CA LEU A 15 -6.17 10.11 -20.94
C LEU A 15 -7.04 9.08 -20.20
N ALA A 16 -8.00 8.48 -20.90
CA ALA A 16 -8.82 7.38 -20.37
C ALA A 16 -8.02 6.08 -20.18
N ASN A 17 -7.07 5.79 -21.07
CA ASN A 17 -6.14 4.65 -20.94
C ASN A 17 -5.07 4.89 -19.86
N LEU A 18 -4.64 6.14 -19.64
CA LEU A 18 -3.74 6.53 -18.55
C LEU A 18 -4.41 6.48 -17.18
N ARG A 19 -5.75 6.60 -17.11
CA ARG A 19 -6.56 6.18 -15.95
C ARG A 19 -6.55 4.65 -15.83
N LYS A 20 -5.36 4.03 -15.78
CA LYS A 20 -5.18 2.70 -15.21
C LYS A 20 -5.96 2.68 -13.89
N LYS A 21 -6.93 1.77 -13.78
CA LYS A 21 -7.74 1.62 -12.57
C LYS A 21 -6.80 1.46 -11.38
N VAL A 22 -6.75 2.47 -10.52
CA VAL A 22 -5.99 2.42 -9.26
C VAL A 22 -6.43 1.13 -8.54
N PRO A 23 -5.48 0.23 -8.20
CA PRO A 23 -5.78 -0.99 -7.48
C PRO A 23 -6.64 -0.67 -6.26
N GLN A 24 -7.79 -1.32 -6.14
CA GLN A 24 -8.63 -1.13 -4.98
C GLN A 24 -8.07 -1.98 -3.84
N HIS A 25 -8.01 -1.42 -2.64
CA HIS A 25 -7.56 -2.13 -1.45
C HIS A 25 -8.75 -2.34 -0.51
N CYS A 26 -8.71 -3.43 0.25
CA CYS A 26 -9.67 -3.69 1.30
C CYS A 26 -9.64 -2.53 2.31
N GLY A 27 -10.78 -1.91 2.56
CA GLY A 27 -10.92 -0.82 3.54
C GLY A 27 -10.81 -1.26 5.00
N TRP A 28 -10.38 -2.50 5.26
CA TRP A 28 -10.06 -3.01 6.60
C TRP A 28 -8.61 -3.50 6.67
N CYS A 29 -8.25 -4.51 5.88
CA CYS A 29 -6.93 -5.16 5.98
C CYS A 29 -5.91 -4.73 4.91
N GLY A 30 -6.23 -3.74 4.08
CA GLY A 30 -5.32 -3.25 3.03
C GLY A 30 -5.04 -4.22 1.87
N ARG A 31 -5.48 -5.49 1.94
CA ARG A 31 -5.28 -6.48 0.87
C ARG A 31 -5.83 -5.97 -0.46
N ARG A 32 -5.05 -6.12 -1.53
CA ARG A 32 -5.49 -5.79 -2.90
C ARG A 32 -6.76 -6.58 -3.23
N LEU A 33 -7.74 -5.89 -3.76
CA LEU A 33 -8.98 -6.46 -4.26
C LEU A 33 -8.82 -6.67 -5.76
N GLU A 34 -8.98 -7.92 -6.20
CA GLU A 34 -8.99 -8.25 -7.61
C GLU A 34 -10.11 -7.47 -8.32
N HIS A 35 -9.76 -6.73 -9.37
CA HIS A 35 -10.73 -6.04 -10.22
C HIS A 35 -11.37 -7.06 -11.17
N ASN A 36 -12.19 -7.95 -10.63
CA ASN A 36 -13.04 -8.80 -11.46
C ASN A 36 -14.10 -7.87 -12.07
N GLY A 37 -14.16 -7.77 -13.40
CA GLY A 37 -14.95 -6.82 -14.20
C GLY A 37 -16.48 -6.84 -13.98
N THR A 38 -16.91 -6.70 -12.74
CA THR A 38 -18.29 -6.76 -12.30
C THR A 38 -18.96 -5.43 -12.61
N VAL A 39 -20.07 -5.50 -13.34
CA VAL A 39 -20.98 -4.39 -13.54
C VAL A 39 -21.72 -4.18 -12.21
N GLY A 40 -21.45 -3.06 -11.52
CA GLY A 40 -22.10 -2.75 -10.23
C GLY A 40 -21.22 -2.01 -9.22
N ARG A 41 -21.69 -1.92 -7.97
CA ARG A 41 -20.98 -1.26 -6.86
C ARG A 41 -19.67 -2.00 -6.59
N ARG A 42 -18.56 -1.26 -6.64
CA ARG A 42 -17.22 -1.80 -6.38
C ARG A 42 -17.14 -2.41 -4.99
N ARG A 43 -16.41 -3.51 -4.88
CA ARG A 43 -16.15 -4.19 -3.61
C ARG A 43 -15.19 -3.34 -2.76
N CYS A 44 -15.56 -3.09 -1.50
CA CYS A 44 -14.72 -2.34 -0.55
C CYS A 44 -13.96 -3.26 0.43
N TYR A 45 -14.36 -4.53 0.57
CA TYR A 45 -13.78 -5.45 1.56
C TYR A 45 -13.53 -6.83 0.95
N CYS A 46 -12.42 -7.47 1.34
CA CYS A 46 -12.02 -8.79 0.80
C CYS A 46 -12.88 -9.95 1.31
N GLY A 47 -13.80 -9.74 2.26
CA GLY A 47 -14.68 -10.77 2.83
C GLY A 47 -15.63 -10.23 3.89
N GLN A 48 -16.54 -11.09 4.38
CA GLN A 48 -17.52 -10.73 5.42
C GLN A 48 -16.84 -10.35 6.74
N SER A 49 -15.80 -11.08 7.17
CA SER A 49 -15.09 -10.80 8.42
C SER A 49 -14.45 -9.41 8.45
N CYS A 50 -13.82 -8.99 7.35
CA CYS A 50 -13.27 -7.63 7.21
C CYS A 50 -14.35 -6.55 7.25
N ARG A 51 -15.51 -6.81 6.64
CA ARG A 51 -16.66 -5.90 6.70
C ARG A 51 -17.20 -5.77 8.14
N GLN A 52 -17.30 -6.88 8.86
CA GLN A 52 -17.76 -6.92 10.24
C GLN A 52 -16.84 -6.12 11.17
N ARG A 53 -15.53 -6.38 11.13
CA ARG A 53 -14.56 -5.64 11.95
C ARG A 53 -14.53 -4.15 11.64
N ALA A 54 -14.68 -3.78 10.36
CA ALA A 54 -14.79 -2.37 9.95
C ALA A 54 -16.05 -1.67 10.48
N TYR A 55 -17.15 -2.41 10.66
CA TYR A 55 -18.35 -1.89 11.32
C TYR A 55 -18.11 -1.71 12.83
N GLU A 56 -17.53 -2.71 13.49
CA GLU A 56 -17.24 -2.67 14.93
C GLU A 56 -16.30 -1.52 15.31
N ARG A 57 -15.22 -1.31 14.54
CA ARG A 57 -14.29 -0.18 14.76
C ARG A 57 -15.00 1.16 14.63
N ARG A 58 -15.83 1.35 13.59
CA ARG A 58 -16.60 2.59 13.41
C ARG A 58 -17.61 2.82 14.53
N ALA A 59 -18.32 1.76 14.95
CA ALA A 59 -19.26 1.83 16.06
C ALA A 59 -18.55 2.14 17.39
N ALA A 60 -17.32 1.63 17.60
CA ALA A 60 -16.51 1.97 18.75
C ALA A 60 -16.04 3.43 18.73
N VAL A 61 -15.53 3.92 17.59
CA VAL A 61 -15.09 5.32 17.40
C VAL A 61 -16.23 6.32 17.61
N GLN A 62 -17.42 6.04 17.08
CA GLN A 62 -18.57 6.92 17.31
C GLN A 62 -18.96 7.04 18.78
N ARG A 63 -18.71 6.01 19.60
CA ARG A 63 -18.98 6.04 21.04
C ARG A 63 -17.93 6.83 21.82
N THR A 64 -16.71 6.98 21.30
CA THR A 64 -15.60 7.66 22.00
C THR A 64 -15.48 9.14 21.64
N GLY A 65 -16.25 9.64 20.67
CA GLY A 65 -16.22 11.04 20.24
C GLY A 65 -14.93 11.43 19.50
N LEU A 66 -14.17 10.45 19.01
CA LEU A 66 -12.96 10.71 18.24
C LEU A 66 -13.32 11.20 16.82
N PRO A 67 -12.43 12.00 16.18
CA PRO A 67 -12.58 12.37 14.77
C PRO A 67 -12.74 11.16 13.84
N GLU A 68 -13.43 11.33 12.71
CA GLU A 68 -13.68 10.23 11.76
C GLU A 68 -12.42 9.66 11.11
N ASP A 69 -11.36 10.47 11.03
CA ASP A 69 -10.04 10.12 10.49
C ASP A 69 -9.04 9.70 11.57
N ALA A 70 -9.45 9.62 12.83
CA ALA A 70 -8.58 9.21 13.92
C ALA A 70 -8.16 7.74 13.77
N VAL A 71 -6.86 7.50 13.83
CA VAL A 71 -6.27 6.17 13.89
C VAL A 71 -5.95 5.85 15.35
N VAL A 72 -6.72 4.94 15.94
CA VAL A 72 -6.43 4.40 17.28
C VAL A 72 -5.62 3.12 17.13
N LEU A 73 -4.45 3.09 17.77
CA LEU A 73 -3.56 1.94 17.90
C LEU A 73 -3.31 1.70 19.39
N SER A 74 -3.18 0.44 19.79
CA SER A 74 -2.65 0.08 21.10
C SER A 74 -1.13 0.35 21.18
N ASN A 75 -0.60 0.37 22.40
CA ASN A 75 0.85 0.45 22.61
C ASN A 75 1.59 -0.74 21.96
N ASP A 76 0.98 -1.93 21.95
CA ASP A 76 1.56 -3.11 21.32
C ASP A 76 1.55 -3.01 19.79
N GLU A 77 0.50 -2.41 19.21
CA GLU A 77 0.39 -2.20 17.77
C GLU A 77 1.44 -1.17 17.29
N ILE A 78 1.66 -0.09 18.03
CA ILE A 78 2.70 0.89 17.67
C ILE A 78 4.12 0.32 17.86
N ALA A 79 4.36 -0.44 18.92
CA ALA A 79 5.65 -1.12 19.13
C ALA A 79 5.94 -2.11 18.00
N THR A 80 4.95 -2.94 17.64
CA THR A 80 5.07 -3.87 16.51
C THR A 80 5.34 -3.15 15.18
N LEU A 81 4.72 -1.99 14.95
CA LEU A 81 4.98 -1.19 13.75
C LEU A 81 6.42 -0.65 13.75
N GLN A 82 6.89 -0.12 14.88
CA GLN A 82 8.26 0.38 15.03
C GLN A 82 9.30 -0.73 14.81
N ASP A 83 9.09 -1.92 15.38
CA ASP A 83 9.97 -3.08 15.19
C ASP A 83 10.07 -3.48 13.72
N ARG A 84 8.94 -3.54 13.00
CA ARG A 84 8.92 -3.88 11.57
C ARG A 84 9.58 -2.81 10.70
N LEU A 85 9.42 -1.53 11.04
CA LEU A 85 10.12 -0.44 10.34
C LEU A 85 11.63 -0.50 10.58
N PHE A 86 12.05 -0.82 11.81
CA PHE A 86 13.45 -1.05 12.13
C PHE A 86 14.03 -2.21 11.31
N GLN A 87 13.34 -3.35 11.27
CA GLN A 87 13.73 -4.50 10.46
C GLN A 87 13.83 -4.15 8.97
N LEU A 88 12.87 -3.38 8.43
CA LEU A 88 12.90 -2.96 7.03
C LEU A 88 14.14 -2.09 6.73
N ARG A 89 14.47 -1.14 7.62
CA ARG A 89 15.66 -0.31 7.48
C ARG A 89 16.92 -1.16 7.50
N CYS A 90 17.07 -2.06 8.47
CA CYS A 90 18.25 -2.92 8.56
C CYS A 90 18.39 -3.82 7.32
N ALA A 91 17.29 -4.39 6.82
CA ALA A 91 17.33 -5.17 5.57
C ALA A 91 17.76 -4.33 4.35
N ALA A 92 17.45 -3.02 4.34
CA ALA A 92 17.93 -2.12 3.30
C ALA A 92 19.43 -1.80 3.46
N GLU A 93 19.89 -1.59 4.69
CA GLU A 93 21.32 -1.42 5.02
C GLU A 93 22.13 -2.66 4.64
N ASP A 94 21.60 -3.87 4.89
CA ASP A 94 22.23 -5.14 4.52
C ASP A 94 22.44 -5.26 2.99
N VAL A 95 21.50 -4.75 2.18
CA VAL A 95 21.65 -4.72 0.72
C VAL A 95 22.81 -3.79 0.30
N VAL A 96 22.97 -2.65 0.98
CA VAL A 96 24.08 -1.74 0.73
C VAL A 96 25.41 -2.41 1.08
N THR A 97 25.52 -2.98 2.28
CA THR A 97 26.71 -3.72 2.72
C THR A 97 27.06 -4.86 1.77
N ALA A 98 26.07 -5.67 1.37
CA ALA A 98 26.28 -6.76 0.41
C ALA A 98 26.77 -6.24 -0.95
N THR A 99 26.31 -5.06 -1.38
CA THR A 99 26.79 -4.43 -2.62
C THR A 99 28.25 -4.00 -2.49
N GLU A 100 28.62 -3.42 -1.35
CA GLU A 100 30.00 -3.00 -1.05
C GLU A 100 30.96 -4.20 -0.94
N ASP A 101 30.48 -5.33 -0.41
CA ASP A 101 31.21 -6.59 -0.29
C ASP A 101 31.30 -7.37 -1.62
N GLY A 102 30.71 -6.86 -2.70
CA GLY A 102 30.76 -7.48 -4.02
C GLY A 102 29.87 -8.72 -4.15
N ALA A 103 28.75 -8.76 -3.44
CA ALA A 103 27.76 -9.84 -3.57
C ALA A 103 27.29 -10.00 -5.01
N THR A 104 26.95 -11.24 -5.36
CA THR A 104 26.50 -11.58 -6.70
C THR A 104 25.15 -10.93 -7.02
N VAL A 105 24.89 -10.73 -8.31
CA VAL A 105 23.59 -10.22 -8.79
C VAL A 105 22.41 -11.06 -8.29
N ASP A 106 22.60 -12.38 -8.15
CA ASP A 106 21.55 -13.28 -7.66
C ASP A 106 21.29 -13.12 -6.16
N GLU A 107 22.33 -12.87 -5.35
CA GLU A 107 22.19 -12.54 -3.93
C GLU A 107 21.47 -11.21 -3.74
N LEU A 108 21.92 -10.17 -4.43
CA LEU A 108 21.28 -8.85 -4.38
C LEU A 108 19.81 -8.93 -4.84
N ARG A 109 19.49 -9.72 -5.87
CA ARG A 109 18.11 -9.95 -6.31
C ARG A 109 17.26 -10.62 -5.23
N ARG A 110 17.80 -11.62 -4.52
CA ARG A 110 17.10 -12.29 -3.41
C ARG A 110 16.82 -11.32 -2.27
N MET A 111 17.83 -10.56 -1.84
CA MET A 111 17.70 -9.58 -0.77
C MET A 111 16.70 -8.47 -1.13
N ALA A 112 16.77 -7.93 -2.35
CA ALA A 112 15.81 -6.92 -2.82
C ALA A 112 14.37 -7.47 -2.87
N ALA A 113 14.19 -8.74 -3.25
CA ALA A 113 12.89 -9.38 -3.24
C ALA A 113 12.35 -9.59 -1.81
N GLU A 114 13.21 -9.88 -0.84
CA GLU A 114 12.86 -9.95 0.58
C GLU A 114 12.45 -8.59 1.14
N LEU A 115 13.25 -7.55 0.85
CA LEU A 115 12.95 -6.18 1.25
C LEU A 115 11.60 -5.71 0.70
N ALA A 116 11.30 -5.99 -0.57
CA ALA A 116 10.02 -5.67 -1.19
C ALA A 116 8.84 -6.43 -0.54
N ARG A 117 9.05 -7.70 -0.15
CA ARG A 117 8.03 -8.47 0.58
C ARG A 117 7.76 -7.88 1.96
N SER A 118 8.81 -7.51 2.71
CA SER A 118 8.68 -6.87 4.02
C SER A 118 7.94 -5.54 3.94
N ALA A 119 8.26 -4.71 2.94
CA ALA A 119 7.54 -3.46 2.68
C ALA A 119 6.06 -3.71 2.34
N SER A 120 5.76 -4.70 1.50
CA SER A 120 4.38 -5.06 1.12
C SER A 120 3.53 -5.56 2.31
N GLN A 121 4.17 -6.15 3.32
CA GLN A 121 3.50 -6.55 4.56
C GLN A 121 3.18 -5.35 5.45
N LEU A 122 4.04 -4.34 5.47
CA LEU A 122 3.81 -3.08 6.17
C LEU A 122 2.66 -2.27 5.55
N GLU A 123 2.52 -2.27 4.22
CA GLU A 123 1.41 -1.59 3.52
C GLU A 123 0.01 -2.11 3.90
N GLN A 124 -0.09 -3.32 4.44
CA GLN A 124 -1.35 -3.92 4.87
C GLN A 124 -1.81 -3.43 6.26
N LEU A 125 -0.99 -2.65 6.96
CA LEU A 125 -1.37 -1.99 8.21
C LEU A 125 -2.23 -0.76 7.87
N ARG A 126 -3.54 -0.85 8.12
CA ARG A 126 -4.57 0.18 7.91
C ARG A 126 -5.55 0.23 9.09
#